data_AF-A0A9P9SZI8-F1
#
_entry.id   AF-A0A9P9SZI8-F1
#
_cell.length_a   1.000
_cell.length_b   1.000
_cell.length_c   1.000
_cell.angle_alpha   90.00
_cell.angle_beta   90.00
_cell.angle_gamma   90.00
#
_symmetry.space_group_name_H-M   'P 1'
#
loop_
_entity.id
_entity.type
_entity.pdbx_description
1 polymer ?
#
loop_
_entity_poly.entity_id
_entity_poly.type
_entity_poly.pdbx_seq_one_letter_code
_entity_poly.pdbx_strand_id
1 'polypeptide(L)'
;MAQSTPQLAFTEQFSLKELSKNEFETVYRPQRMGNPLNIAYGGYALGTACKSACLSVPEGYHLYSMLGNYLGPSYTDRALRASVRVIRQTRTFATRQVEVSQIRDDGEKRVCLIAIADFQVKEKAVLLDYSRTPSESYPNWKDCPTQEEAFQKLLGEGKITQPLLDAHSKSFNLMPNIFDQRAVPSGIFAQNLLGMAKHLPHSQDDRPLPKRTTADWFRCKQSLSSTADQITNLAFLIDGAIAFAPLSFNHLFFDDVAAVSSLDFALRIFQNGKEDAVEGGLDLNKWHLREMSTTAASEGRSYGESWVWDEQGRAVACMSQQSILRPKAQRKEKGKL
;
A
#
# COMPACT_ATOMS: atom_id res chain seq x y z
N MET A 1 -4.77 18.59 25.55
CA MET A 1 -5.32 17.28 25.16
C MET A 1 -5.79 17.39 23.73
N ALA A 2 -5.06 16.81 22.77
CA ALA A 2 -5.53 16.76 21.39
C ALA A 2 -6.73 15.81 21.36
N GLN A 3 -7.91 16.31 20.98
CA GLN A 3 -9.08 15.47 20.76
C GLN A 3 -8.69 14.37 19.77
N SER A 4 -8.86 13.10 20.16
CA SER A 4 -8.64 11.97 19.26
C SER A 4 -9.61 12.12 18.10
N THR A 5 -9.09 12.33 16.89
CA THR A 5 -9.92 12.28 15.69
C THR A 5 -10.65 10.94 15.68
N PRO A 6 -11.99 10.91 15.56
CA PRO A 6 -12.74 9.66 15.57
C PRO A 6 -12.20 8.73 14.48
N GLN A 7 -12.03 7.47 14.83
CA GLN A 7 -11.52 6.45 13.92
C GLN A 7 -12.60 6.14 12.89
N LEU A 8 -12.44 6.69 11.68
CA LEU A 8 -13.37 6.51 10.58
C LEU A 8 -13.29 5.09 10.00
N ALA A 9 -14.44 4.56 9.61
CA ALA A 9 -14.53 3.35 8.81
C ALA A 9 -13.74 3.51 7.49
N PHE A 10 -13.22 2.41 6.94
CA PHE A 10 -12.50 2.44 5.67
C PHE A 10 -13.35 3.03 4.54
N THR A 11 -14.61 2.60 4.44
CA THR A 11 -15.56 3.09 3.43
C THR A 11 -15.88 4.57 3.61
N GLU A 12 -15.91 5.08 4.85
CA GLU A 12 -16.03 6.52 5.14
C GLU A 12 -14.77 7.27 4.69
N GLN A 13 -13.58 6.77 5.04
CA GLN A 13 -12.31 7.39 4.64
C GLN A 13 -12.16 7.56 3.13
N PHE A 14 -12.71 6.63 2.34
CA PHE A 14 -12.75 6.69 0.87
C PHE A 14 -14.12 7.08 0.31
N SER A 15 -14.99 7.70 1.11
CA SER A 15 -16.24 8.24 0.57
C SER A 15 -15.95 9.43 -0.34
N LEU A 16 -16.56 9.41 -1.52
CA LEU A 16 -16.36 10.41 -2.56
C LEU A 16 -17.68 11.14 -2.81
N LYS A 17 -17.62 12.46 -2.80
CA LYS A 17 -18.68 13.34 -3.32
C LYS A 17 -18.43 13.55 -4.81
N GLU A 18 -19.41 13.25 -5.64
CA GLU A 18 -19.37 13.63 -7.05
C GLU A 18 -19.59 15.14 -7.19
N LEU A 19 -18.65 15.83 -7.81
CA LEU A 19 -18.73 17.27 -8.10
C LEU A 19 -19.39 17.53 -9.45
N SER A 20 -19.08 16.68 -10.42
CA SER A 20 -19.71 16.59 -11.74
C SER A 20 -19.36 15.23 -12.35
N LYS A 21 -19.87 14.91 -13.54
CA LYS A 21 -19.56 13.65 -14.21
C LYS A 21 -18.03 13.46 -14.30
N ASN A 22 -17.54 12.37 -13.71
CA ASN A 22 -16.12 12.00 -13.65
C ASN A 22 -15.22 12.93 -12.82
N GLU A 23 -15.78 13.78 -11.97
CA GLU A 23 -15.06 14.63 -11.02
C GLU A 23 -15.51 14.32 -9.60
N PHE A 24 -14.57 13.97 -8.73
CA PHE A 24 -14.84 13.51 -7.38
C PHE A 24 -14.00 14.27 -6.36
N GLU A 25 -14.51 14.42 -5.14
CA GLU A 25 -13.78 14.97 -4.00
C GLU A 25 -13.95 14.05 -2.79
N THR A 26 -12.87 13.80 -2.04
CA THR A 26 -12.94 13.03 -0.80
C THR A 26 -13.74 13.81 0.25
N VAL A 27 -14.72 13.17 0.88
CA VAL A 27 -15.50 13.78 1.95
C VAL A 27 -14.64 14.00 3.20
N TYR A 28 -13.76 13.05 3.50
CA TYR A 28 -12.84 13.12 4.63
C TYR A 28 -11.41 13.38 4.15
N ARG A 29 -10.64 14.08 4.98
CA ARG A 29 -9.25 14.41 4.68
C ARG A 29 -8.35 13.18 4.82
N PRO A 30 -7.30 13.06 3.99
CA PRO A 30 -6.38 11.95 4.09
C PRO A 30 -5.54 12.06 5.36
N GLN A 31 -5.10 10.92 5.89
CA GLN A 31 -4.28 10.83 7.08
C GLN A 31 -2.82 10.53 6.75
N ARG A 32 -1.91 10.82 7.69
CA ARG A 32 -0.48 10.47 7.58
C ARG A 32 -0.21 9.06 8.09
N MET A 33 0.86 8.46 7.61
CA MET A 33 1.44 7.23 8.16
C MET A 33 2.94 7.23 7.88
N GLY A 34 3.76 6.91 8.89
CA GLY A 34 5.21 6.79 8.74
C GLY A 34 5.94 8.08 8.34
N ASN A 35 5.29 9.25 8.38
CA ASN A 35 5.91 10.52 8.01
C ASN A 35 5.66 11.59 9.11
N PRO A 36 6.71 12.23 9.66
CA PRO A 36 6.55 13.26 10.67
C PRO A 36 6.02 14.59 10.10
N LEU A 37 6.21 14.85 8.80
CA LEU A 37 5.69 16.04 8.13
C LEU A 37 4.17 15.95 7.94
N ASN A 38 3.54 17.08 7.59
CA ASN A 38 2.13 17.12 7.19
C ASN A 38 1.94 16.52 5.79
N ILE A 39 2.35 15.27 5.58
CA ILE A 39 2.23 14.57 4.31
C ILE A 39 1.34 13.35 4.55
N ALA A 40 0.28 13.26 3.76
CA ALA A 40 -0.61 12.12 3.80
C ALA A 40 0.09 10.87 3.26
N TYR A 41 -0.36 9.71 3.75
CA TYR A 41 0.06 8.44 3.22
C TYR A 41 -0.33 8.30 1.73
N GLY A 42 0.61 7.83 0.89
CA GLY A 42 0.45 7.73 -0.57
C GLY A 42 -0.77 6.92 -0.99
N GLY A 43 -1.10 5.87 -0.23
CA GLY A 43 -2.28 5.04 -0.43
C GLY A 43 -3.60 5.81 -0.45
N TYR A 44 -3.70 7.01 0.13
CA TYR A 44 -4.89 7.86 -0.06
C TYR A 44 -5.01 8.38 -1.49
N ALA A 45 -3.93 8.94 -2.05
CA ALA A 45 -3.96 9.41 -3.44
C ALA A 45 -4.21 8.25 -4.41
N LEU A 46 -3.53 7.12 -4.20
CA LEU A 46 -3.74 5.93 -5.02
C LEU A 46 -5.17 5.36 -4.86
N GLY A 47 -5.64 5.19 -3.62
CA GLY A 47 -6.99 4.68 -3.34
C GLY A 47 -8.07 5.58 -3.92
N THR A 48 -7.96 6.91 -3.80
CA THR A 48 -8.88 7.85 -4.44
C THR A 48 -8.85 7.70 -5.95
N ALA A 49 -7.66 7.61 -6.57
CA ALA A 49 -7.55 7.42 -8.01
C ALA A 49 -8.24 6.13 -8.47
N CYS A 50 -8.00 5.05 -7.73
CA CYS A 50 -8.53 3.72 -8.02
C CYS A 50 -10.06 3.69 -7.90
N LYS A 51 -10.60 4.23 -6.80
CA LYS A 51 -12.05 4.32 -6.59
C LYS A 51 -12.73 5.15 -7.66
N SER A 52 -12.19 6.33 -7.97
CA SER A 52 -12.74 7.20 -9.02
C SER A 52 -12.70 6.55 -10.40
N ALA A 53 -11.63 5.80 -10.72
CA ALA A 53 -11.59 5.02 -11.96
C ALA A 53 -12.72 3.98 -12.01
N CYS A 54 -12.89 3.20 -10.93
CA CYS A 54 -13.93 2.17 -10.84
C CYS A 54 -15.35 2.74 -10.91
N LEU A 55 -15.60 3.91 -10.31
CA LEU A 55 -16.91 4.58 -10.37
C LEU A 55 -17.21 5.20 -11.75
N SER A 56 -16.20 5.39 -12.60
CA SER A 56 -16.33 6.01 -13.93
C SER A 56 -16.58 5.03 -15.08
N VAL A 57 -16.60 3.73 -14.80
CA VAL A 57 -16.89 2.67 -15.79
C VAL A 57 -18.31 2.14 -15.59
N PRO A 58 -18.97 1.64 -16.65
CA PRO A 58 -20.21 0.89 -16.49
C PRO A 58 -20.02 -0.36 -15.61
N GLU A 59 -21.11 -0.88 -15.07
CA GLU A 59 -21.13 -2.16 -14.37
C GLU A 59 -20.59 -3.30 -15.25
N GLY A 60 -19.99 -4.33 -14.63
CA GLY A 60 -19.35 -5.46 -15.32
C GLY A 60 -17.92 -5.20 -15.79
N TYR A 61 -17.38 -3.98 -15.71
CA TYR A 61 -15.97 -3.70 -16.01
C TYR A 61 -15.10 -3.86 -14.77
N HIS A 62 -14.12 -4.77 -14.84
CA HIS A 62 -13.22 -5.05 -13.73
C HIS A 62 -11.82 -4.49 -14.01
N LEU A 63 -11.26 -3.78 -13.03
CA LEU A 63 -9.90 -3.26 -13.11
C LEU A 63 -8.89 -4.42 -13.13
N TYR A 64 -8.03 -4.49 -14.14
CA TYR A 64 -6.95 -5.48 -14.19
C TYR A 64 -5.56 -4.86 -14.12
N SER A 65 -5.44 -3.56 -14.43
CA SER A 65 -4.16 -2.85 -14.46
C SER A 65 -4.34 -1.38 -14.10
N MET A 66 -3.49 -0.86 -13.22
CA MET A 66 -3.37 0.57 -12.96
C MET A 66 -1.90 0.96 -12.82
N LEU A 67 -1.44 1.90 -13.63
CA LEU A 67 -0.05 2.36 -13.67
C LEU A 67 -0.03 3.86 -13.43
N GLY A 68 0.90 4.37 -12.64
CA GLY A 68 0.94 5.80 -12.37
C GLY A 68 2.19 6.31 -11.68
N ASN A 69 2.25 7.62 -11.56
CA ASN A 69 3.35 8.35 -10.94
C ASN A 69 2.83 9.24 -9.82
N TYR A 70 3.56 9.25 -8.70
CA TYR A 70 3.41 10.26 -7.65
C TYR A 70 4.19 11.51 -8.09
N LEU A 71 3.47 12.61 -8.35
CA LEU A 71 4.03 13.88 -8.85
C LEU A 71 4.39 14.85 -7.72
N GLY A 72 3.82 14.66 -6.54
CA GLY A 72 4.10 15.48 -5.36
C GLY A 72 3.33 15.01 -4.14
N PRO A 73 3.70 15.49 -2.94
CA PRO A 73 3.01 15.12 -1.72
C PRO A 73 1.57 15.66 -1.72
N SER A 74 0.66 14.86 -1.19
CA SER A 74 -0.64 15.33 -0.69
C SER A 74 -0.53 15.69 0.79
N TYR A 75 -1.19 16.76 1.22
CA TYR A 75 -1.27 17.23 2.60
C TYR A 75 -2.49 16.67 3.33
N THR A 76 -2.44 16.55 4.67
CA THR A 76 -3.54 15.99 5.49
C THR A 76 -4.62 17.02 5.86
N ASP A 77 -4.41 18.29 5.56
CA ASP A 77 -5.28 19.40 5.96
C ASP A 77 -6.35 19.76 4.91
N ARG A 78 -6.35 19.10 3.76
CA ARG A 78 -7.23 19.41 2.62
C ARG A 78 -7.67 18.16 1.88
N ALA A 79 -8.83 18.24 1.22
CA ALA A 79 -9.41 17.13 0.46
C ALA A 79 -8.58 16.80 -0.79
N LEU A 80 -8.68 15.55 -1.25
CA LEU A 80 -8.20 15.11 -2.55
C LEU A 80 -9.33 15.24 -3.57
N ARG A 81 -9.00 15.72 -4.77
CA ARG A 81 -9.91 15.77 -5.94
C ARG A 81 -9.40 14.87 -7.03
N ALA A 82 -10.27 14.04 -7.58
CA ALA A 82 -9.97 13.16 -8.70
C ALA A 82 -10.75 13.57 -9.95
N SER A 83 -10.02 13.75 -11.05
CA SER A 83 -10.57 13.99 -12.38
C SER A 83 -10.32 12.76 -13.25
N VAL A 84 -11.37 12.21 -13.87
CA VAL A 84 -11.29 11.00 -14.68
C VAL A 84 -11.58 11.31 -16.15
N ARG A 85 -10.57 11.16 -16.99
CA ARG A 85 -10.72 11.24 -18.45
C ARG A 85 -10.98 9.85 -19.04
N VAL A 86 -12.05 9.73 -19.81
CA VAL A 86 -12.30 8.53 -20.63
C VAL A 86 -11.35 8.54 -21.83
N ILE A 87 -10.43 7.59 -21.86
CA ILE A 87 -9.50 7.39 -22.99
C ILE A 87 -10.12 6.44 -24.01
N ARG A 88 -10.75 5.36 -23.52
CA ARG A 88 -11.38 4.33 -24.36
C ARG A 88 -12.59 3.72 -23.66
N GLN A 89 -13.63 3.44 -24.44
CA GLN A 89 -14.78 2.65 -24.03
C GLN A 89 -15.22 1.78 -25.21
N THR A 90 -15.09 0.46 -25.08
CA THR A 90 -15.63 -0.52 -26.04
C THR A 90 -16.70 -1.37 -25.38
N ARG A 91 -17.04 -2.53 -25.96
CA ARG A 91 -17.89 -3.56 -25.32
C ARG A 91 -17.13 -4.45 -24.33
N THR A 92 -15.81 -4.51 -24.44
CA THR A 92 -14.97 -5.46 -23.69
C THR A 92 -13.96 -4.75 -22.82
N PHE A 93 -13.41 -3.62 -23.31
CA PHE A 93 -12.31 -2.92 -22.67
C PHE A 93 -12.66 -1.46 -22.40
N ALA A 94 -12.21 -0.96 -21.26
CA ALA A 94 -12.26 0.46 -20.94
C ALA A 94 -10.89 0.93 -20.44
N THR A 95 -10.55 2.17 -20.76
CA THR A 95 -9.31 2.81 -20.29
C THR A 95 -9.66 4.19 -19.75
N ARG A 96 -9.16 4.51 -18.57
CA ARG A 96 -9.34 5.78 -17.86
C ARG A 96 -7.97 6.38 -17.55
N GLN A 97 -7.84 7.68 -17.71
CA GLN A 97 -6.75 8.45 -17.10
C GLN A 97 -7.33 9.16 -15.88
N VAL A 98 -6.65 9.05 -14.74
CA VAL A 98 -7.07 9.70 -13.50
C VAL A 98 -5.97 10.63 -13.01
N GLU A 99 -6.35 11.87 -12.70
CA GLU A 99 -5.51 12.81 -11.98
C GLU A 99 -6.06 13.01 -10.57
N VAL A 100 -5.23 12.82 -9.56
CA VAL A 100 -5.55 13.20 -8.18
C VAL A 100 -4.78 14.47 -7.82
N SER A 101 -5.48 15.42 -7.25
CA SER A 101 -4.98 16.77 -6.98
C SER A 101 -5.49 17.33 -5.66
N GLN A 102 -4.88 18.42 -5.21
CA GLN A 102 -5.37 19.22 -4.10
C GLN A 102 -5.39 20.70 -4.48
N ILE A 103 -6.32 21.44 -3.89
CA ILE A 103 -6.35 22.90 -3.98
C ILE A 103 -5.39 23.49 -2.95
N ARG A 104 -4.43 24.29 -3.41
CA ARG A 104 -3.46 24.99 -2.57
C ARG A 104 -4.08 26.21 -1.90
N ASP A 105 -3.35 26.83 -0.97
CA ASP A 105 -3.84 27.99 -0.22
C ASP A 105 -4.04 29.22 -1.11
N ASP A 106 -3.32 29.29 -2.24
CA ASP A 106 -3.46 30.28 -3.31
C ASP A 106 -4.63 29.99 -4.27
N GLY A 107 -5.36 28.90 -4.05
CA GLY A 107 -6.46 28.44 -4.89
C GLY A 107 -6.04 27.61 -6.10
N GLU A 108 -4.74 27.43 -6.36
CA GLU A 108 -4.26 26.65 -7.51
C GLU A 108 -4.44 25.15 -7.30
N LYS A 109 -4.80 24.44 -8.38
CA LYS A 109 -4.83 22.97 -8.42
C LYS A 109 -3.40 22.45 -8.57
N ARG A 110 -2.95 21.62 -7.64
CA ARG A 110 -1.69 20.86 -7.76
C ARG A 110 -1.98 19.37 -7.91
N VAL A 111 -1.51 18.76 -8.98
CA VAL A 111 -1.61 17.31 -9.19
C VAL A 111 -0.58 16.61 -8.30
N CYS A 112 -1.06 15.62 -7.53
CA CYS A 112 -0.26 14.79 -6.62
C CYS A 112 0.01 13.41 -7.24
N LEU A 113 -0.91 12.89 -8.05
CA LEU A 113 -0.79 11.59 -8.70
C LEU A 113 -1.49 11.62 -10.06
N ILE A 114 -0.90 10.94 -11.05
CA ILE A 114 -1.54 10.64 -12.34
C ILE A 114 -1.44 9.15 -12.62
N ALA A 115 -2.49 8.56 -13.17
CA ALA A 115 -2.52 7.13 -13.48
C ALA A 115 -3.36 6.81 -14.72
N ILE A 116 -3.05 5.69 -15.36
CA ILE A 116 -3.89 5.02 -16.36
C ILE A 116 -4.43 3.74 -15.75
N ALA A 117 -5.74 3.55 -15.83
CA ALA A 117 -6.47 2.40 -15.32
C ALA A 117 -7.16 1.69 -16.49
N ASP A 118 -6.90 0.39 -16.64
CA ASP A 118 -7.47 -0.46 -17.67
C ASP A 118 -8.39 -1.52 -17.07
N PHE A 119 -9.51 -1.70 -17.76
CA PHE A 119 -10.60 -2.57 -17.34
C PHE A 119 -10.98 -3.54 -18.45
N GLN A 120 -11.45 -4.71 -18.04
CA GLN A 120 -12.00 -5.73 -18.92
C GLN A 120 -13.29 -6.28 -18.32
N VAL A 121 -14.29 -6.56 -19.16
CA VAL A 121 -15.46 -7.34 -18.75
C VAL A 121 -15.08 -8.79 -18.49
N LYS A 122 -15.85 -9.51 -17.67
CA LYS A 122 -15.59 -10.94 -17.42
C LYS A 122 -15.66 -11.75 -18.73
N GLU A 123 -14.61 -12.51 -19.01
CA GLU A 123 -14.60 -13.47 -20.11
C GLU A 123 -15.50 -14.68 -19.81
N LYS A 124 -16.12 -15.25 -20.86
CA LYS A 124 -17.05 -16.38 -20.71
C LYS A 124 -16.36 -17.71 -20.44
N ALA A 125 -15.09 -17.83 -20.79
CA ALA A 125 -14.31 -19.05 -20.64
C ALA A 125 -12.87 -18.71 -20.21
N VAL A 126 -12.27 -19.60 -19.43
CA VAL A 126 -10.87 -19.52 -19.02
C VAL A 126 -10.10 -20.57 -19.82
N LEU A 127 -9.12 -20.13 -20.62
CA LEU A 127 -8.28 -21.04 -21.40
C LEU A 127 -7.15 -21.65 -20.56
N LEU A 128 -6.49 -20.83 -19.74
CA LEU A 128 -5.42 -21.22 -18.82
C LEU A 128 -5.64 -20.49 -17.48
N ASP A 129 -5.41 -21.21 -16.39
CA ASP A 129 -5.44 -20.68 -15.04
C ASP A 129 -4.22 -21.19 -14.26
N TYR A 130 -3.29 -20.29 -13.97
CA TYR A 130 -2.09 -20.59 -13.20
C TYR A 130 -1.58 -19.31 -12.54
N SER A 131 -0.86 -19.48 -11.44
CA SER A 131 -0.15 -18.38 -10.79
C SER A 131 1.14 -18.88 -10.15
N ARG A 132 2.04 -17.94 -9.84
CA ARG A 132 3.21 -18.24 -9.02
C ARG A 132 2.80 -18.46 -7.57
N THR A 133 3.57 -19.24 -6.83
CA THR A 133 3.47 -19.34 -5.36
C THR A 133 4.31 -18.24 -4.69
N PRO A 134 4.12 -18.00 -3.37
CA PRO A 134 5.06 -17.22 -2.56
C PRO A 134 6.49 -17.77 -2.69
N SER A 135 7.48 -16.90 -2.42
CA SER A 135 8.90 -17.27 -2.53
C SER A 135 9.37 -18.19 -1.39
N GLU A 136 8.69 -18.11 -0.24
CA GLU A 136 8.95 -18.90 0.96
C GLU A 136 7.67 -19.63 1.40
N SER A 137 7.84 -20.65 2.25
CA SER A 137 6.70 -21.26 2.94
C SER A 137 6.34 -20.43 4.17
N TYR A 138 5.11 -19.94 4.23
CA TYR A 138 4.60 -19.17 5.37
C TYR A 138 3.51 -19.95 6.13
N PRO A 139 3.46 -19.85 7.47
CA PRO A 139 2.38 -20.44 8.25
C PRO A 139 1.02 -19.83 7.89
N ASN A 140 -0.06 -20.55 8.19
CA ASN A 140 -1.41 -20.02 8.02
C ASN A 140 -1.66 -18.87 9.01
N TRP A 141 -2.58 -17.95 8.67
CA TRP A 141 -2.93 -16.81 9.52
C TRP A 141 -3.37 -17.20 10.94
N LYS A 142 -3.95 -18.39 11.12
CA LYS A 142 -4.38 -18.92 12.43
C LYS A 142 -3.20 -19.17 13.38
N ASP A 143 -2.05 -19.50 12.83
CA ASP A 143 -0.82 -19.80 13.57
C ASP A 143 0.10 -18.57 13.67
N CYS A 144 -0.33 -17.44 13.11
CA CYS A 144 0.40 -16.18 13.15
C CYS A 144 -0.15 -15.28 14.27
N PRO A 145 0.71 -14.66 15.09
CA PRO A 145 0.27 -13.66 16.05
C PRO A 145 -0.30 -12.43 15.33
N THR A 146 -1.17 -11.68 15.98
CA THR A 146 -1.44 -10.30 15.58
C THR A 146 -0.13 -9.50 15.57
N GLN A 147 -0.13 -8.41 14.80
CA GLN A 147 1.00 -7.48 14.81
C GLN A 147 1.29 -6.93 16.23
N GLU A 148 0.25 -6.64 17.00
CA GLU A 148 0.39 -6.18 18.38
C GLU A 148 1.06 -7.23 19.27
N GLU A 149 0.58 -8.47 19.25
CA GLU A 149 1.19 -9.58 20.01
C GLU A 149 2.65 -9.81 19.63
N ALA A 150 2.99 -9.74 18.34
CA ALA A 150 4.37 -9.87 17.87
C ALA A 150 5.29 -8.79 18.47
N PHE A 151 4.83 -7.53 18.51
CA PHE A 151 5.65 -6.42 19.03
C PHE A 151 5.67 -6.36 20.55
N GLN A 152 4.57 -6.72 21.21
CA GLN A 152 4.54 -6.89 22.67
C GLN A 152 5.49 -8.01 23.11
N LYS A 153 5.62 -9.08 22.33
CA LYS A 153 6.61 -10.12 22.57
C LYS A 153 8.04 -9.58 22.51
N LEU A 154 8.38 -8.76 21.50
CA LEU A 154 9.71 -8.11 21.44
C LEU A 154 9.99 -7.25 22.68
N LEU A 155 8.97 -6.53 23.17
CA LEU A 155 9.08 -5.74 24.39
C LEU A 155 9.28 -6.63 25.63
N GLY A 156 8.45 -7.67 25.78
CA GLY A 156 8.51 -8.59 26.92
C GLY A 156 9.81 -9.38 27.00
N GLU A 157 10.45 -9.64 25.86
CA GLU A 157 11.79 -10.25 25.77
C GLU A 157 12.95 -9.24 25.98
N GLY A 158 12.64 -7.95 26.21
CA GLY A 158 13.65 -6.90 26.39
C GLY A 158 14.42 -6.53 25.12
N LYS A 159 13.93 -6.93 23.94
CA LYS A 159 14.57 -6.67 22.63
C LYS A 159 14.33 -5.24 22.14
N ILE A 160 13.22 -4.63 22.55
CA ILE A 160 12.87 -3.24 22.30
C ILE A 160 12.47 -2.54 23.60
N THR A 161 12.40 -1.21 23.57
CA THR A 161 11.95 -0.40 24.71
C THR A 161 10.51 0.07 24.52
N GLN A 162 9.80 0.36 25.62
CA GLN A 162 8.44 0.91 25.55
C GLN A 162 8.37 2.20 24.73
N PRO A 163 9.29 3.18 24.86
CA PRO A 163 9.27 4.38 24.02
C PRO A 163 9.38 4.09 22.51
N LEU A 164 10.14 3.05 22.13
CA LEU A 164 10.25 2.65 20.73
C LEU A 164 8.93 2.06 20.20
N LEU A 165 8.28 1.22 21.01
CA LEU A 165 6.97 0.67 20.68
C LEU A 165 5.89 1.76 20.59
N ASP A 166 5.88 2.71 21.52
CA ASP A 166 4.94 3.85 21.50
C ASP A 166 5.15 4.72 20.26
N ALA A 167 6.41 4.98 19.88
CA ALA A 167 6.76 5.71 18.68
C ALA A 167 6.29 5.00 17.40
N HIS A 168 6.42 3.66 17.36
CA HIS A 168 5.88 2.84 16.28
C HIS A 168 4.35 2.96 16.21
N SER A 169 3.65 2.68 17.31
CA SER A 169 2.19 2.73 17.39
C SER A 169 1.65 4.09 16.96
N LYS A 170 2.28 5.19 17.39
CA LYS A 170 1.91 6.54 16.96
C LYS A 170 2.11 6.79 15.46
N SER A 171 3.18 6.24 14.89
CA SER A 171 3.55 6.48 13.48
C SER A 171 2.75 5.64 12.49
N PHE A 172 2.30 4.46 12.91
CA PHE A 172 1.70 3.43 12.05
C PHE A 172 0.28 2.99 12.46
N ASN A 173 -0.41 3.72 13.35
CA ASN A 173 -1.77 3.36 13.80
C ASN A 173 -2.83 3.29 12.70
N LEU A 174 -2.58 3.87 11.52
CA LEU A 174 -3.53 3.89 10.42
C LEU A 174 -3.88 2.48 9.93
N MET A 175 -2.89 1.58 9.81
CA MET A 175 -3.12 0.23 9.28
C MET A 175 -3.87 -0.68 10.26
N PRO A 176 -3.48 -0.78 11.55
CA PRO A 176 -4.25 -1.54 12.54
C PRO A 176 -5.69 -1.06 12.69
N ASN A 177 -5.99 0.20 12.34
CA ASN A 177 -7.35 0.73 12.39
C ASN A 177 -8.26 0.21 11.28
N ILE A 178 -7.68 -0.25 10.16
CA ILE A 178 -8.40 -0.66 8.94
C ILE A 178 -8.30 -2.17 8.73
N PHE A 179 -7.17 -2.78 9.09
CA PHE A 179 -6.83 -4.15 8.76
C PHE A 179 -6.62 -5.00 10.02
N ASP A 180 -7.10 -6.24 9.96
CA ASP A 180 -6.65 -7.31 10.84
C ASP A 180 -5.42 -7.90 10.18
N GLN A 181 -4.24 -7.68 10.76
CA GLN A 181 -2.96 -8.14 10.23
C GLN A 181 -2.32 -9.15 11.17
N ARG A 182 -1.92 -10.31 10.61
CA ARG A 182 -1.15 -11.32 11.31
C ARG A 182 0.30 -11.31 10.83
N ALA A 183 1.20 -11.11 11.78
CA ALA A 183 2.62 -11.02 11.52
C ALA A 183 3.17 -12.43 11.29
N VAL A 184 3.73 -12.68 10.12
CA VAL A 184 4.43 -13.94 9.85
C VAL A 184 5.74 -13.95 10.65
N PRO A 185 5.98 -14.93 11.54
CA PRO A 185 7.16 -14.90 12.42
C PRO A 185 8.52 -14.87 11.69
N SER A 186 8.60 -15.50 10.52
CA SER A 186 9.80 -15.49 9.65
C SER A 186 9.90 -14.24 8.77
N GLY A 187 8.88 -13.37 8.75
CA GLY A 187 8.90 -12.09 8.06
C GLY A 187 9.80 -11.09 8.79
N ILE A 188 10.63 -10.37 8.05
CA ILE A 188 11.60 -9.41 8.63
C ILE A 188 10.88 -8.35 9.48
N PHE A 189 9.75 -7.80 9.00
CA PHE A 189 9.03 -6.74 9.73
C PHE A 189 8.50 -7.19 11.09
N ALA A 190 8.17 -8.46 11.25
CA ALA A 190 7.74 -9.04 12.53
C ALA A 190 8.90 -9.13 13.54
N GLN A 191 10.12 -9.29 13.04
CA GLN A 191 11.33 -9.50 13.85
C GLN A 191 11.98 -8.18 14.29
N ASN A 192 11.83 -7.10 13.50
CA ASN A 192 12.53 -5.83 13.71
C ASN A 192 11.61 -4.60 13.81
N LEU A 193 10.32 -4.79 14.16
CA LEU A 193 9.35 -3.70 14.36
C LEU A 193 9.24 -2.80 13.10
N LEU A 194 8.97 -3.41 11.94
CA LEU A 194 8.93 -2.72 10.63
C LEU A 194 10.24 -1.96 10.29
N GLY A 195 11.38 -2.41 10.83
CA GLY A 195 12.70 -1.77 10.69
C GLY A 195 13.01 -0.70 11.72
N MET A 196 12.08 -0.33 12.61
CA MET A 196 12.36 0.66 13.66
C MET A 196 13.39 0.15 14.68
N ALA A 197 13.43 -1.16 14.93
CA ALA A 197 14.42 -1.78 15.80
C ALA A 197 15.65 -2.22 15.00
N LYS A 198 16.40 -1.23 14.47
CA LYS A 198 17.55 -1.41 13.57
C LYS A 198 18.66 -2.33 14.10
N HIS A 199 18.75 -2.51 15.42
CA HIS A 199 19.78 -3.32 16.07
C HIS A 199 19.43 -4.82 16.15
N LEU A 200 18.17 -5.19 15.87
CA LEU A 200 17.73 -6.57 15.98
C LEU A 200 18.13 -7.36 14.74
N PRO A 201 18.82 -8.51 14.89
CA PRO A 201 19.05 -9.40 13.77
C PRO A 201 17.72 -9.99 13.28
N HIS A 202 17.72 -10.45 12.03
CA HIS A 202 16.58 -11.18 11.47
C HIS A 202 17.04 -12.45 10.75
N SER A 203 16.14 -13.42 10.61
CA SER A 203 16.38 -14.76 10.08
C SER A 203 16.86 -14.85 8.61
N GLN A 204 17.12 -13.72 7.98
CA GLN A 204 17.53 -13.58 6.58
C GLN A 204 18.80 -12.71 6.42
N ASP A 205 19.53 -12.43 7.50
CA ASP A 205 20.74 -11.59 7.49
C ASP A 205 21.90 -12.20 6.67
N ASP A 206 21.94 -13.52 6.58
CA ASP A 206 22.89 -14.30 5.79
C ASP A 206 22.57 -14.28 4.28
N ARG A 207 21.38 -13.81 3.89
CA ARG A 207 20.94 -13.76 2.49
C ARG A 207 21.33 -12.44 1.85
N PRO A 208 21.71 -12.41 0.56
CA PRO A 208 21.81 -11.16 -0.20
C PRO A 208 20.50 -10.39 -0.18
N LEU A 209 20.56 -9.06 -0.14
CA LEU A 209 19.38 -8.19 -0.04
C LEU A 209 18.27 -8.51 -1.08
N PRO A 210 18.57 -8.78 -2.36
CA PRO A 210 17.54 -9.15 -3.35
C PRO A 210 16.86 -10.51 -3.13
N LYS A 211 17.32 -11.30 -2.15
CA LYS A 211 16.75 -12.60 -1.75
C LYS A 211 16.02 -12.51 -0.40
N ARG A 212 15.92 -11.31 0.18
CA ARG A 212 15.20 -11.08 1.42
C ARG A 212 13.74 -10.76 1.14
N THR A 213 12.85 -11.30 1.96
CA THR A 213 11.40 -11.05 1.88
C THR A 213 10.81 -10.79 3.26
N THR A 214 9.65 -10.17 3.29
CA THR A 214 8.79 -10.12 4.48
C THR A 214 7.36 -10.40 4.07
N ALA A 215 6.59 -10.97 4.98
CA ALA A 215 5.20 -11.29 4.70
C ALA A 215 4.29 -10.98 5.88
N ASP A 216 3.02 -10.78 5.58
CA ASP A 216 1.94 -10.63 6.54
C ASP A 216 0.64 -11.19 5.95
N TRP A 217 -0.20 -11.77 6.81
CA TRP A 217 -1.58 -12.04 6.44
C TRP A 217 -2.43 -10.83 6.78
N PHE A 218 -3.39 -10.51 5.92
CA PHE A 218 -4.29 -9.39 6.13
C PHE A 218 -5.71 -9.70 5.68
N ARG A 219 -6.66 -8.97 6.27
CA ARG A 219 -8.01 -8.75 5.75
C ARG A 219 -8.51 -7.39 6.21
N CYS A 220 -9.52 -6.84 5.54
CA CYS A 220 -10.24 -5.68 6.04
C CYS A 220 -10.99 -6.05 7.33
N LYS A 221 -10.94 -5.18 8.34
CA LYS A 221 -11.74 -5.36 9.57
C LYS A 221 -13.23 -5.17 9.31
N GLN A 222 -13.57 -4.35 8.31
CA GLN A 222 -14.93 -4.03 7.96
C GLN A 222 -15.36 -4.81 6.73
N SER A 223 -16.64 -5.19 6.71
CA SER A 223 -17.20 -5.84 5.53
C SER A 223 -17.31 -4.84 4.38
N LEU A 224 -16.68 -5.18 3.25
CA LEU A 224 -16.75 -4.42 2.01
C LEU A 224 -17.77 -5.09 1.09
N SER A 225 -18.74 -4.30 0.62
CA SER A 225 -19.85 -4.78 -0.23
C SER A 225 -19.64 -4.50 -1.72
N SER A 226 -18.85 -3.48 -2.08
CA SER A 226 -18.65 -3.08 -3.48
C SER A 226 -17.28 -3.49 -4.00
N THR A 227 -17.22 -3.89 -5.27
CA THR A 227 -15.95 -4.18 -5.96
C THR A 227 -15.01 -2.97 -5.97
N ALA A 228 -15.55 -1.75 -6.09
CA ALA A 228 -14.77 -0.52 -6.01
C ALA A 228 -14.10 -0.37 -4.64
N ASP A 229 -14.80 -0.64 -3.53
CA ASP A 229 -14.21 -0.57 -2.19
C ASP A 229 -13.20 -1.69 -1.93
N GLN A 230 -13.46 -2.91 -2.41
CA GLN A 230 -12.52 -4.04 -2.34
C GLN A 230 -11.18 -3.70 -3.00
N ILE A 231 -11.24 -3.19 -4.24
CA ILE A 231 -10.06 -2.81 -5.01
C ILE A 231 -9.36 -1.59 -4.38
N THR A 232 -10.13 -0.62 -3.89
CA THR A 232 -9.58 0.55 -3.19
C THR A 232 -8.86 0.15 -1.91
N ASN A 233 -9.42 -0.81 -1.15
CA ASN A 233 -8.82 -1.34 0.06
C ASN A 233 -7.50 -2.06 -0.21
N LEU A 234 -7.45 -2.87 -1.28
CA LEU A 234 -6.22 -3.50 -1.74
C LEU A 234 -5.18 -2.43 -2.14
N ALA A 235 -5.56 -1.48 -3.00
CA ALA A 235 -4.66 -0.45 -3.50
C ALA A 235 -4.08 0.39 -2.34
N PHE A 236 -4.90 0.72 -1.34
CA PHE A 236 -4.47 1.42 -0.14
C PHE A 236 -3.45 0.63 0.69
N LEU A 237 -3.67 -0.67 0.91
CA LEU A 237 -2.77 -1.50 1.70
C LEU A 237 -1.46 -1.79 0.96
N ILE A 238 -1.55 -2.18 -0.31
CA ILE A 238 -0.43 -2.73 -1.08
C ILE A 238 0.63 -1.69 -1.39
N ASP A 239 0.27 -0.39 -1.45
CA ASP A 239 1.21 0.74 -1.48
C ASP A 239 2.11 0.79 -0.24
N GLY A 240 1.68 0.16 0.86
CA GLY A 240 2.33 0.21 2.15
C GLY A 240 3.65 -0.53 2.13
N ALA A 241 4.69 0.14 2.62
CA ALA A 241 6.00 -0.41 2.94
C ALA A 241 6.91 -0.88 1.80
N ILE A 242 6.43 -1.01 0.55
CA ILE A 242 7.31 -1.36 -0.59
C ILE A 242 8.51 -0.41 -0.69
N ALA A 243 8.27 0.90 -0.62
CA ALA A 243 9.30 1.92 -0.78
C ALA A 243 10.43 1.84 0.27
N PHE A 244 10.12 1.42 1.50
CA PHE A 244 11.08 1.39 2.61
C PHE A 244 11.48 -0.01 3.08
N ALA A 245 10.91 -1.08 2.49
CA ALA A 245 11.38 -2.45 2.67
C ALA A 245 12.91 -2.59 2.58
N PRO A 246 13.63 -2.01 1.59
CA PRO A 246 15.10 -2.11 1.54
C PRO A 246 15.82 -1.50 2.74
N LEU A 247 15.22 -0.54 3.47
CA LEU A 247 15.79 0.00 4.70
C LEU A 247 15.69 -1.02 5.82
N SER A 248 14.47 -1.46 6.11
CA SER A 248 14.20 -2.44 7.18
C SER A 248 14.95 -3.76 6.96
N PHE A 249 15.06 -4.19 5.70
CA PHE A 249 15.80 -5.40 5.34
C PHE A 249 17.30 -5.26 5.54
N ASN A 250 17.83 -4.05 5.76
CA ASN A 250 19.26 -3.79 5.83
C ASN A 250 19.65 -2.99 7.08
N HIS A 251 18.90 -3.15 8.18
CA HIS A 251 19.17 -2.50 9.47
C HIS A 251 19.22 -0.97 9.41
N LEU A 252 18.42 -0.38 8.50
CA LEU A 252 18.25 1.05 8.33
C LEU A 252 16.79 1.45 8.54
N PHE A 253 16.55 2.72 8.83
CA PHE A 253 15.21 3.30 8.95
C PHE A 253 15.15 4.72 8.37
N PHE A 254 14.02 5.40 8.52
CA PHE A 254 13.79 6.73 7.96
C PHE A 254 14.82 7.78 8.39
N ASP A 255 15.38 7.64 9.58
CA ASP A 255 16.40 8.54 10.09
C ASP A 255 17.77 8.32 9.45
N ASP A 256 18.00 7.28 8.63
CA ASP A 256 19.28 7.01 7.97
C ASP A 256 19.37 7.59 6.55
N VAL A 257 18.25 8.04 5.99
CA VAL A 257 18.16 8.54 4.61
C VAL A 257 17.70 10.01 4.58
N ALA A 258 18.02 10.71 3.49
CA ALA A 258 17.49 12.06 3.25
C ALA A 258 16.06 12.04 2.72
N ALA A 259 15.70 11.02 1.94
CA ALA A 259 14.35 10.83 1.43
C ALA A 259 14.11 9.37 1.07
N VAL A 260 12.95 8.85 1.43
CA VAL A 260 12.40 7.58 0.95
C VAL A 260 10.91 7.75 0.70
N SER A 261 10.45 7.43 -0.51
CA SER A 261 9.05 7.60 -0.95
C SER A 261 8.83 6.91 -2.28
N SER A 262 7.60 6.50 -2.57
CA SER A 262 7.21 5.99 -3.88
C SER A 262 7.31 7.09 -4.94
N LEU A 263 7.81 6.74 -6.13
CA LEU A 263 7.86 7.61 -7.32
C LEU A 263 6.82 7.17 -8.35
N ASP A 264 6.72 5.86 -8.56
CA ASP A 264 5.73 5.24 -9.42
C ASP A 264 5.11 4.00 -8.78
N PHE A 265 4.11 3.46 -9.45
CA PHE A 265 3.55 2.17 -9.14
C PHE A 265 3.00 1.48 -10.40
N ALA A 266 2.98 0.15 -10.38
CA ALA A 266 2.26 -0.67 -11.34
C ALA A 266 1.44 -1.73 -10.60
N LEU A 267 0.15 -1.46 -10.40
CA LEU A 267 -0.82 -2.39 -9.82
C LEU A 267 -1.38 -3.32 -10.90
N ARG A 268 -1.48 -4.61 -10.58
CA ARG A 268 -2.16 -5.63 -11.38
C ARG A 268 -3.12 -6.41 -10.50
N ILE A 269 -4.29 -6.70 -11.04
CA ILE A 269 -5.31 -7.53 -10.40
C ILE A 269 -5.59 -8.67 -11.37
N PHE A 270 -5.40 -9.90 -10.88
CA PHE A 270 -5.49 -11.11 -11.70
C PHE A 270 -6.85 -11.79 -11.57
N GLN A 271 -7.55 -11.56 -10.46
CA GLN A 271 -8.87 -12.13 -10.20
C GLN A 271 -9.90 -11.04 -9.93
N ASN A 272 -10.97 -11.03 -10.72
CA ASN A 272 -12.07 -10.08 -10.61
C ASN A 272 -12.99 -10.39 -9.42
N GLY A 273 -13.62 -9.37 -8.84
CA GLY A 273 -14.63 -9.55 -7.78
C GLY A 273 -15.87 -10.33 -8.24
N LYS A 274 -16.61 -10.90 -7.28
CA LYS A 274 -17.81 -11.72 -7.50
C LYS A 274 -18.99 -10.89 -8.03
N GLU A 275 -19.54 -11.26 -9.18
CA GLU A 275 -20.93 -10.91 -9.53
C GLU A 275 -21.89 -12.08 -9.22
N ASP A 276 -21.48 -13.34 -9.45
CA ASP A 276 -22.31 -14.52 -9.21
C ASP A 276 -21.50 -15.66 -8.59
N ALA A 277 -22.04 -16.27 -7.55
CA ALA A 277 -21.41 -17.28 -6.71
C ALA A 277 -20.92 -18.52 -7.48
N VAL A 278 -19.65 -18.52 -7.86
CA VAL A 278 -18.78 -19.70 -7.96
C VAL A 278 -17.38 -19.21 -7.52
N GLU A 279 -16.68 -19.99 -6.69
CA GLU A 279 -15.40 -19.65 -6.07
C GLU A 279 -14.40 -18.90 -6.98
N GLY A 280 -13.76 -17.85 -6.47
CA GLY A 280 -12.77 -17.04 -7.21
C GLY A 280 -13.04 -15.54 -7.08
N GLY A 281 -11.98 -14.73 -7.02
CA GLY A 281 -12.06 -13.27 -6.98
C GLY A 281 -11.47 -12.59 -5.73
N LEU A 282 -11.06 -11.33 -5.90
CA LEU A 282 -10.56 -10.48 -4.81
C LEU A 282 -11.69 -10.19 -3.80
N ASP A 283 -11.56 -10.73 -2.59
CA ASP A 283 -12.53 -10.56 -1.49
C ASP A 283 -11.80 -10.25 -0.19
N LEU A 284 -11.45 -9.00 0.05
CA LEU A 284 -10.68 -8.55 1.21
C LEU A 284 -11.42 -8.64 2.54
N ASN A 285 -12.64 -9.18 2.55
CA ASN A 285 -13.27 -9.67 3.78
C ASN A 285 -12.62 -10.97 4.28
N LYS A 286 -11.95 -11.70 3.38
CA LYS A 286 -11.21 -12.94 3.64
C LYS A 286 -9.71 -12.67 3.79
N TRP A 287 -9.02 -13.65 4.35
CA TRP A 287 -7.59 -13.56 4.55
C TRP A 287 -6.82 -13.67 3.24
N HIS A 288 -5.80 -12.83 3.12
CA HIS A 288 -4.85 -12.83 2.02
C HIS A 288 -3.44 -12.78 2.59
N LEU A 289 -2.53 -13.50 1.95
CA LEU A 289 -1.10 -13.41 2.23
C LEU A 289 -0.51 -12.31 1.35
N ARG A 290 0.25 -11.40 1.94
CA ARG A 290 1.10 -10.43 1.23
C ARG A 290 2.55 -10.78 1.44
N GLU A 291 3.34 -10.80 0.38
CA GLU A 291 4.80 -10.90 0.42
C GLU A 291 5.40 -9.66 -0.23
N MET A 292 6.36 -9.02 0.43
CA MET A 292 7.11 -7.88 -0.08
C MET A 292 8.58 -8.23 -0.25
N SER A 293 9.17 -7.72 -1.32
CA SER A 293 10.58 -7.91 -1.65
C SER A 293 11.18 -6.65 -2.27
N THR A 294 12.52 -6.59 -2.29
CA THR A 294 13.30 -5.57 -3.01
C THR A 294 14.23 -6.29 -3.97
N THR A 295 14.39 -5.80 -5.20
CA THR A 295 15.18 -6.51 -6.23
C THR A 295 16.42 -5.74 -6.65
N ALA A 296 16.34 -4.41 -6.74
CA ALA A 296 17.44 -3.58 -7.19
C ALA A 296 17.42 -2.20 -6.51
N ALA A 297 18.59 -1.64 -6.23
CA ALA A 297 18.74 -0.26 -5.80
C ALA A 297 20.03 0.32 -6.38
N SER A 298 19.94 1.54 -6.92
CA SER A 298 21.07 2.29 -7.47
C SER A 298 20.65 3.74 -7.73
N GLU A 299 21.60 4.65 -7.90
CA GLU A 299 21.35 6.05 -8.29
C GLU A 299 20.32 6.76 -7.40
N GLY A 300 20.37 6.47 -6.10
CA GLY A 300 19.43 7.02 -5.11
C GLY A 300 17.98 6.57 -5.29
N ARG A 301 17.75 5.37 -5.85
CA ARG A 301 16.44 4.75 -6.05
C ARG A 301 16.46 3.27 -5.67
N SER A 302 15.28 2.73 -5.39
CA SER A 302 15.04 1.29 -5.19
C SER A 302 13.85 0.83 -6.04
N TYR A 303 13.84 -0.46 -6.37
CA TYR A 303 12.72 -1.17 -6.99
C TYR A 303 12.30 -2.32 -6.07
N GLY A 304 11.01 -2.34 -5.72
CA GLY A 304 10.41 -3.37 -4.87
C GLY A 304 9.07 -3.83 -5.40
N GLU A 305 8.63 -4.98 -4.90
CA GLU A 305 7.39 -5.62 -5.29
C GLU A 305 6.61 -6.09 -4.06
N SER A 306 5.29 -6.14 -4.20
CA SER A 306 4.35 -6.72 -3.27
C SER A 306 3.40 -7.63 -4.03
N TRP A 307 3.34 -8.90 -3.63
CA TRP A 307 2.48 -9.91 -4.22
C TRP A 307 1.43 -10.35 -3.20
N VAL A 308 0.22 -10.65 -3.68
CA VAL A 308 -0.92 -11.01 -2.84
C VAL A 308 -1.54 -12.30 -3.32
N TRP A 309 -1.77 -13.23 -2.38
CA TRP A 309 -2.43 -14.51 -2.61
C TRP A 309 -3.66 -14.67 -1.72
N ASP A 310 -4.66 -15.39 -2.21
CA ASP A 310 -5.80 -15.82 -1.39
C ASP A 310 -5.43 -17.02 -0.48
N GLU A 311 -6.36 -17.43 0.39
CA GLU A 311 -6.15 -18.60 1.28
C GLU A 311 -5.93 -19.92 0.52
N GLN A 312 -6.30 -19.99 -0.77
CA GLN A 312 -6.07 -21.16 -1.63
C GLN A 312 -4.67 -21.12 -2.27
N GLY A 313 -3.89 -20.07 -2.04
CA GLY A 313 -2.55 -19.90 -2.61
C GLY A 313 -2.54 -19.41 -4.05
N ARG A 314 -3.66 -18.89 -4.58
CA ARG A 314 -3.72 -18.30 -5.92
C ARG A 314 -3.32 -16.83 -5.85
N ALA A 315 -2.44 -16.39 -6.75
CA ALA A 315 -2.11 -14.97 -6.82
C ALA A 315 -3.33 -14.17 -7.29
N VAL A 316 -3.72 -13.15 -6.53
CA VAL A 316 -4.88 -12.29 -6.84
C VAL A 316 -4.47 -10.90 -7.29
N ALA A 317 -3.30 -10.42 -6.87
CA ALA A 317 -2.78 -9.12 -7.25
C ALA A 317 -1.26 -9.01 -7.04
N CYS A 318 -0.66 -8.01 -7.69
CA CYS A 318 0.68 -7.56 -7.35
C CYS A 318 0.82 -6.05 -7.59
N MET A 319 1.82 -5.45 -6.94
CA MET A 319 2.27 -4.09 -7.21
C MET A 319 3.78 -4.04 -7.23
N SER A 320 4.36 -3.39 -8.24
CA SER A 320 5.75 -2.93 -8.21
C SER A 320 5.81 -1.42 -7.95
N GLN A 321 6.91 -0.96 -7.35
CA GLN A 321 7.22 0.46 -7.22
C GLN A 321 8.69 0.72 -7.47
N GLN A 322 9.00 1.73 -8.27
CA GLN A 322 10.25 2.47 -8.16
C GLN A 322 10.08 3.59 -7.13
N SER A 323 11.06 3.70 -6.24
CA SER A 323 11.04 4.61 -5.10
C SER A 323 12.31 5.42 -5.03
N ILE A 324 12.23 6.64 -4.50
CA ILE A 324 13.41 7.39 -4.12
C ILE A 324 14.04 6.75 -2.88
N LEU A 325 15.36 6.64 -2.87
CA LEU A 325 16.17 6.14 -1.77
C LEU A 325 17.41 7.02 -1.67
N ARG A 326 17.21 8.27 -1.24
CA ARG A 326 18.23 9.31 -1.29
C ARG A 326 19.14 9.23 -0.05
N PRO A 327 20.47 9.11 -0.21
CA PRO A 327 21.38 9.14 0.92
C PRO A 327 21.42 10.54 1.55
N LYS A 328 21.77 10.61 2.84
CA LYS A 328 22.12 11.89 3.48
C LYS A 328 23.29 12.54 2.75
N ALA A 329 23.30 13.87 2.67
CA ALA A 329 24.44 14.59 2.15
C ALA A 329 25.70 14.23 2.94
N GLN A 330 26.76 13.83 2.25
CA GLN A 330 28.05 13.63 2.89
C GLN A 330 28.49 14.97 3.51
N ARG A 331 28.81 14.98 4.80
CA ARG A 331 29.50 16.13 5.39
C ARG A 331 30.82 16.24 4.64
N LYS A 332 31.03 17.31 3.89
CA LYS A 332 32.36 17.65 3.39
C LYS A 332 33.24 17.79 4.64
N GLU A 333 34.16 16.86 4.86
CA GLU A 333 35.26 17.12 5.78
C GLU A 333 35.88 18.42 5.32
N LYS A 334 35.90 19.43 6.20
CA LYS A 334 36.70 20.62 5.97
C LYS A 334 38.13 20.13 5.88
N GLY A 335 38.62 19.96 4.66
CA GLY A 335 40.02 19.65 4.39
C GLY A 335 40.86 20.63 5.19
N LYS A 336 41.72 20.10 6.05
CA LYS A 336 42.84 20.85 6.59
C LYS A 336 43.68 21.22 5.36
N LEU A 337 43.62 22.49 4.98
CA LEU A 337 44.65 23.12 4.15
C LEU A 337 45.95 23.17 4.94
#